data_AF-A0A7J8Y4Q1-F1
#
_entry.id   AF-A0A7J8Y4Q1-F1
#
_cell.length_a   1.000
_cell.length_b   1.000
_cell.length_c   1.000
_cell.angle_alpha   90.00
_cell.angle_beta   90.00
_cell.angle_gamma   90.00
#
_symmetry.space_group_name_H-M   'P 1'
#
loop_
_entity.id
_entity.type
_entity.pdbx_description
1 polymer ?
#
loop_
_entity_poly.entity_id
_entity_poly.type
_entity_poly.pdbx_seq_one_letter_code
_entity_poly.pdbx_strand_id
1 'polypeptide(L)' 'MELIDEHLVGSSVPAEVLKCIQIGLLCVQVDPANRPTMTTVVSMLESDSITLPILAEPTFYGGHFVAKPIQPNSSDKIH' A
#
# COMPACT_ATOMS: atom_id res chain seq x y z
N MET A 1 7.27 -9.68 -17.61
CA MET A 1 7.08 -8.22 -17.82
C MET A 1 5.64 -7.88 -18.23
N GLU A 2 4.67 -8.74 -17.97
CA GLU A 2 3.27 -8.55 -18.42
C GLU A 2 2.55 -7.35 -17.78
N LEU A 3 3.17 -6.73 -16.76
CA LEU A 3 2.67 -5.55 -16.07
C LEU A 3 3.24 -4.23 -16.63
N ILE A 4 4.23 -4.29 -17.52
CA ILE A 4 4.84 -3.11 -18.14
C ILE A 4 4.05 -2.80 -19.42
N ASP A 5 3.74 -1.52 -19.62
CA ASP A 5 3.20 -1.04 -20.90
C ASP A 5 4.10 -1.48 -22.07
N GLU A 6 3.51 -2.04 -23.11
CA GLU A 6 4.23 -2.56 -24.28
C GLU A 6 5.14 -1.51 -24.94
N HIS A 7 4.75 -0.24 -24.92
CA HIS A 7 5.54 0.87 -25.46
C HIS A 7 6.77 1.21 -24.61
N LEU A 8 6.82 0.76 -23.34
CA LEU A 8 7.92 1.01 -22.41
C LEU A 8 8.87 -0.19 -22.28
N VAL A 9 8.48 -1.38 -22.76
CA VAL A 9 9.28 -2.61 -22.62
C VAL A 9 10.69 -2.43 -23.18
N GLY A 10 10.84 -1.81 -24.36
CA GLY A 10 12.13 -1.65 -25.04
C GLY A 10 13.12 -0.69 -24.37
N SER A 11 12.65 0.23 -23.52
CA SER A 11 13.48 1.19 -22.78
C SER A 11 13.57 0.87 -21.29
N SER A 12 12.86 -0.15 -20.82
CA SER A 12 12.76 -0.49 -19.41
C SER A 12 14.00 -1.23 -18.89
N VAL A 13 14.42 -0.89 -17.67
CA VAL A 13 15.40 -1.67 -16.90
C VAL A 13 14.62 -2.58 -15.93
N PRO A 14 14.71 -3.92 -16.06
CA PRO A 14 13.88 -4.84 -15.27
C PRO A 14 13.96 -4.62 -13.76
N ALA A 15 15.15 -4.30 -13.24
CA ALA A 15 15.37 -4.04 -11.82
C ALA A 15 14.66 -2.75 -11.35
N GLU A 16 14.76 -1.67 -12.13
CA GLU A 16 14.06 -0.41 -11.83
C GLU A 16 12.54 -0.57 -11.89
N VAL A 17 12.04 -1.35 -12.84
CA VAL A 17 10.60 -1.67 -12.92
C VAL A 17 10.15 -2.43 -11.67
N LEU A 18 10.89 -3.48 -11.28
CA LEU A 18 10.54 -4.26 -10.10
C LEU A 18 10.56 -3.40 -8.83
N LYS A 19 11.55 -2.53 -8.71
CA LYS A 19 11.67 -1.54 -7.63
C LYS A 19 10.46 -0.60 -7.61
N CYS A 20 10.07 -0.04 -8.75
CA CYS A 20 8.89 0.82 -8.88
C CYS A 20 7.60 0.09 -8.49
N ILE A 21 7.43 -1.18 -8.88
CA ILE A 21 6.26 -1.99 -8.48
C ILE A 21 6.23 -2.16 -6.96
N GLN A 22 7.36 -2.52 -6.34
CA GLN A 22 7.44 -2.73 -4.89
C GLN A 22 7.18 -1.43 -4.10
N ILE A 23 7.76 -0.31 -4.53
CA ILE A 23 7.50 1.00 -3.93
C ILE A 23 6.03 1.38 -4.09
N GLY A 24 5.46 1.21 -5.29
CA GLY A 24 4.04 1.48 -5.56
C GLY A 24 3.11 0.68 -4.66
N LEU A 25 3.43 -0.60 -4.41
CA LEU A 25 2.68 -1.46 -3.50
C LEU A 25 2.78 -1.01 -2.03
N LEU A 26 3.94 -0.51 -1.58
CA LEU A 26 4.08 0.09 -0.25
C LEU A 26 3.26 1.39 -0.10
N CYS A 27 3.14 2.19 -1.15
CA CYS A 27 2.39 3.45 -1.13
C CYS A 27 0.87 3.25 -0.97
N VAL A 28 0.34 2.09 -1.36
CA VAL A 28 -1.10 1.78 -1.32
C VAL A 28 -1.49 0.86 -0.16
N GLN A 29 -0.63 0.74 0.85
CA GLN A 29 -0.92 -0.08 2.03
C GLN A 29 -2.21 0.37 2.72
N VAL A 30 -2.97 -0.64 3.20
CA VAL A 30 -4.27 -0.47 3.84
C VAL A 30 -4.16 0.45 5.05
N ASP A 31 -3.22 0.16 5.94
CA ASP A 31 -2.89 1.01 7.07
C ASP A 31 -2.04 2.21 6.59
N PRO A 32 -2.53 3.46 6.72
CA PRO A 32 -1.77 4.65 6.38
C PRO A 32 -0.43 4.77 7.12
N ALA A 33 -0.32 4.21 8.33
CA ALA A 33 0.92 4.24 9.11
C ALA A 33 2.06 3.43 8.47
N ASN A 34 1.72 2.48 7.59
CA ASN A 34 2.70 1.64 6.88
C ASN A 34 3.14 2.25 5.54
N ARG A 35 2.56 3.38 5.11
CA ARG A 35 2.92 4.03 3.85
C ARG A 35 4.23 4.80 4.03
N PRO A 36 5.17 4.70 3.07
CA PRO A 36 6.41 5.46 3.15
C PRO A 36 6.13 6.96 3.00
N THR A 37 6.96 7.78 3.65
CA THR A 37 6.96 9.22 3.40
C THR A 37 7.51 9.51 2.01
N MET A 38 7.17 10.66 1.41
CA MET A 38 7.74 11.04 0.11
C MET A 38 9.28 11.10 0.12
N THR A 39 9.89 11.52 1.24
CA THR A 39 11.35 11.50 1.41
C THR A 39 11.90 10.07 1.36
N THR A 40 11.22 9.12 2.01
CA THR A 40 11.59 7.70 1.95
C THR A 40 11.46 7.16 0.53
N VAL A 41 10.39 7.51 -0.19
CA VAL A 41 10.18 7.11 -1.59
C VAL A 41 11.32 7.59 -2.49
N VAL A 42 11.71 8.87 -2.39
CA VAL A 42 12.84 9.41 -3.17
C VAL A 42 14.13 8.67 -2.84
N SER A 43 14.42 8.46 -1.56
CA SER A 43 15.61 7.72 -1.14
C SER A 43 15.63 6.28 -1.65
N MET A 44 14.47 5.61 -1.73
CA MET A 44 14.37 4.26 -2.31
C MET A 44 14.63 4.28 -3.82
N LEU A 45 14.10 5.26 -4.54
CA LEU A 45 14.30 5.43 -5.99
C LEU A 45 15.75 5.74 -6.35
N GLU A 46 16.43 6.56 -5.55
CA GLU A 46 17.84 6.91 -5.73
C GLU A 46 18.80 5.78 -5.35
N SER A 47 18.34 4.77 -4.60
CA SER A 47 19.20 3.68 -4.14
C SER A 47 19.39 2.61 -5.22
N ASP A 48 20.63 2.14 -5.36
CA ASP A 48 20.99 1.04 -6.28
C ASP A 48 20.56 -0.35 -5.78
N SER A 49 20.21 -0.47 -4.49
CA SER A 49 19.90 -1.75 -3.85
C SER A 49 18.41 -1.91 -3.60
N ILE A 50 17.84 -3.02 -4.07
CA ILE A 50 16.48 -3.43 -3.73
C ILE A 50 16.53 -4.18 -2.39
N THR A 51 16.77 -3.45 -1.30
CA THR A 51 16.51 -3.96 0.05
C THR A 51 15.15 -3.42 0.52
N LEU A 52 14.14 -3.58 -0.34
CA LEU A 52 12.79 -3.17 0.00
C LEU A 52 12.23 -4.16 1.03
N PRO A 53 11.60 -3.68 2.11
CA PRO A 53 10.96 -4.57 3.07
C PRO A 53 10.00 -5.47 2.29
N ILE A 54 10.09 -6.79 2.53
CA ILE A 54 9.17 -7.75 1.96
C ILE A 54 7.77 -7.22 2.21
N LEU A 55 7.02 -7.01 1.13
CA LEU A 55 5.62 -6.62 1.23
C LEU A 55 4.96 -7.64 2.15
N ALA A 56 4.52 -7.19 3.33
CA ALA A 56 3.60 -7.99 4.12
C ALA A 56 2.49 -8.42 3.16
N GLU A 57 2.18 -9.71 3.08
CA GLU A 57 1.23 -10.23 2.11
C GLU A 57 0.01 -9.31 2.06
N PRO A 58 -0.46 -8.92 0.86
CA PRO A 58 -1.57 -7.99 0.73
C PRO A 58 -2.71 -8.55 1.58
N THR A 59 -3.00 -7.89 2.69
CA THR A 59 -4.03 -8.33 3.61
C THR A 59 -5.35 -8.13 2.87
N PHE A 60 -5.83 -9.21 2.25
CA PHE A 60 -7.05 -9.22 1.48
C PHE A 60 -8.22 -9.14 2.47
N TYR A 61 -8.53 -7.93 2.92
CA TYR A 61 -9.77 -7.69 3.65
C TYR A 61 -10.91 -7.68 2.64
N GLY A 62 -11.42 -8.89 2.35
CA GLY A 62 -12.78 -9.04 1.84
C GLY A 62 -13.70 -8.26 2.77
N GLY A 63 -14.38 -7.26 2.20
CA GLY A 63 -15.12 -6.26 2.96
C GLY A 63 -16.05 -6.90 3.99
N HIS A 64 -15.67 -6.83 5.26
CA HIS A 64 -16.61 -6.86 6.35
C HIS A 64 -16.46 -5.54 7.08
N PHE A 65 -17.18 -4.52 6.58
CA PHE A 65 -17.59 -3.42 7.44
C PHE A 65 -18.43 -4.04 8.55
N VAL A 66 -17.80 -4.44 9.65
CA VAL A 66 -18.52 -4.63 10.90
C VAL A 66 -18.96 -3.23 11.29
N ALA A 67 -20.20 -2.88 10.93
CA ALA A 67 -20.87 -1.76 11.55
C ALA A 67 -20.70 -1.94 13.06
N LYS A 68 -20.00 -1.01 13.72
CA LYS A 68 -19.92 -0.99 15.18
C LYS A 68 -21.37 -1.13 15.68
N PRO A 69 -21.69 -2.11 16.53
CA PRO A 69 -23.02 -2.18 17.12
C PRO A 69 -23.26 -0.85 17.81
N ILE A 70 -24.28 -0.11 17.37
CA ILE A 70 -24.78 1.04 18.11
C ILE A 70 -25.23 0.48 19.45
N GLN A 71 -24.44 0.72 20.50
CA GLN A 71 -24.85 0.43 21.86
C GLN A 71 -26.05 1.36 22.15
N PRO A 72 -27.25 0.84 22.45
CA PRO A 72 -28.35 1.70 22.87
C PRO A 72 -27.96 2.32 24.22
N ASN A 73 -27.71 3.63 24.24
CA ASN A 73 -27.55 4.36 25.49
C ASN A 73 -28.92 4.43 26.17
N SER A 74 -29.12 3.56 27.15
CA SER A 74 -30.25 3.61 28.08
C SER A 74 -30.16 4.89 28.91
N SER A 75 -30.71 6.00 28.44
CA SER A 75 -31.03 7.17 29.28
C SER A 75 -32.12 8.06 28.66
N ASP A 76 -33.26 7.48 28.31
CA ASP A 76 -34.53 8.22 28.26
C ASP A 76 -35.33 7.88 29.52
N LYS A 77 -34.95 8.50 30.64
CA LYS A 77 -35.79 8.51 31.84
C LYS A 77 -36.60 9.80 31.79
N ILE A 78 -37.84 9.67 31.32
CA ILE A 78 -38.84 10.74 31.33
C ILE A 78 -39.08 11.17 32.79
N HIS A 79 -38.81 12.44 33.08
CA HIS A 79 -39.59 13.25 34.01
C HIS A 79 -39.73 14.64 33.39
#